data_AF-K5VHC0-F1
#
_entry.id   AF-K5VHC0-F1
#
_cell.length_a   1.000
_cell.length_b   1.000
_cell.length_c   1.000
_cell.angle_alpha   90.00
_cell.angle_beta   90.00
_cell.angle_gamma   90.00
#
_symmetry.space_group_name_H-M   'P 1'
#
loop_
_entity.id
_entity.type
_entity.pdbx_description
1 polymer ?
#
loop_
_entity_poly.entity_id
_entity_poly.type
_entity_poly.pdbx_seq_one_letter_code
_entity_poly.pdbx_strand_id
1 'polypeptide(L)' 'YQHFSFHLVDPSPWPILTSFSLLNLTIGAVSYMHGYPNGGYILTSGLLLTVLGMILWFRDIIIEGT' A
#
# COMPACT_ATOMS: atom_id res chain seq x y z
N TYR A 1 27.56 -15.63 -4.92
CA TYR A 1 27.44 -15.46 -6.39
C TYR A 1 26.27 -16.28 -6.86
N GLN A 2 25.33 -15.67 -7.58
CA GLN A 2 24.13 -16.35 -8.07
C GLN A 2 24.40 -16.96 -9.44
N HIS A 3 23.95 -18.19 -9.69
CA HIS A 3 24.22 -18.93 -10.94
C HIS A 3 23.34 -18.51 -12.12
N PHE A 4 22.29 -17.71 -11.88
CA PHE A 4 21.30 -17.32 -12.87
C PHE A 4 21.02 -15.83 -12.81
N SER A 5 20.64 -15.26 -13.98
CA SER A 5 20.50 -13.82 -14.20
C SER A 5 19.14 -13.22 -13.79
N PHE A 6 18.41 -13.86 -12.87
CA PHE A 6 17.13 -13.37 -12.37
C PHE A 6 17.29 -12.62 -11.04
N HIS A 7 16.51 -11.57 -10.83
CA HIS A 7 16.50 -10.86 -9.55
C HIS A 7 15.69 -11.65 -8.51
N LEU A 8 16.37 -12.10 -7.45
CA LEU A 8 15.73 -12.69 -6.28
C LEU A 8 15.50 -11.57 -5.26
N VAL A 9 14.25 -11.08 -5.22
CA VAL A 9 13.86 -9.98 -4.33
C VAL A 9 13.83 -10.48 -2.89
N ASP A 10 14.40 -9.70 -1.97
CA ASP A 10 14.33 -9.98 -0.54
C ASP A 10 12.91 -9.77 0.00
N PRO A 11 12.49 -10.48 1.05
CA PRO A 11 11.16 -10.30 1.63
C PRO A 11 10.92 -8.85 2.08
N SER A 12 9.89 -8.21 1.54
CA SER A 12 9.49 -6.85 1.92
C SER A 12 8.10 -6.79 2.56
N PRO A 13 7.84 -5.82 3.47
CA PRO A 13 6.55 -5.70 4.15
C PRO A 13 5.49 -4.98 3.30
N TRP A 14 5.86 -4.38 2.17
CA TRP A 14 4.98 -3.52 1.38
C TRP A 14 3.71 -4.19 0.84
N PRO A 15 3.73 -5.48 0.40
CA PRO A 15 2.52 -6.13 -0.09
C PRO A 15 1.43 -6.22 0.99
N ILE A 16 1.78 -6.60 2.22
CA ILE A 16 0.81 -6.76 3.30
C ILE A 16 0.32 -5.41 3.83
N LEU A 17 1.22 -4.42 3.97
CA LEU A 17 0.86 -3.06 4.42
C LEU A 17 -0.08 -2.36 3.42
N THR A 18 0.20 -2.50 2.12
CA THR A 18 -0.65 -1.93 1.06
C THR A 18 -2.00 -2.63 1.00
N SER A 19 -2.04 -3.95 1.22
CA SER A 19 -3.31 -4.71 1.26
C SER A 19 -4.25 -4.25 2.37
N PHE A 20 -3.73 -4.05 3.60
CA PHE A 20 -4.53 -3.51 4.70
C PHE A 20 -4.96 -2.06 4.47
N SER A 21 -4.11 -1.26 3.83
CA SER A 21 -4.45 0.12 3.46
C SER A 21 -5.61 0.17 2.45
N LEU A 22 -5.59 -0.72 1.45
CA LEU A 22 -6.67 -0.87 0.46
C LEU A 22 -7.97 -1.40 1.09
N LEU A 23 -7.88 -2.31 2.06
CA LEU A 23 -9.04 -2.75 2.84
C LEU A 23 -9.67 -1.57 3.57
N ASN A 24 -8.86 -0.77 4.27
CA ASN A 24 -9.32 0.43 4.98
C ASN A 24 -9.95 1.44 4.02
N LEU A 25 -9.34 1.66 2.84
CA LEU A 25 -9.89 2.50 1.78
C LEU A 25 -11.29 2.03 1.34
N THR A 26 -11.47 0.72 1.15
CA THR A 26 -12.75 0.14 0.72
C THR A 26 -13.82 0.31 1.81
N ILE A 27 -13.49 0.03 3.07
CA ILE A 27 -14.39 0.24 4.22
C ILE A 27 -14.78 1.71 4.31
N GLY A 28 -13.81 2.62 4.21
CA GLY A 28 -14.05 4.05 4.24
C GLY A 28 -14.94 4.53 3.09
N ALA A 29 -14.70 4.04 1.87
CA ALA A 29 -15.48 4.39 0.68
C ALA A 29 -16.95 4.00 0.83
N VAL A 30 -17.22 2.75 1.22
CA VAL A 30 -18.59 2.27 1.45
C VAL A 30 -19.25 3.04 2.58
N SER A 31 -18.53 3.26 3.69
CA SER A 31 -19.04 4.02 4.84
C SER A 31 -19.40 5.46 4.48
N TYR A 32 -18.56 6.12 3.66
CA TYR A 32 -18.80 7.47 3.18
C TYR A 32 -20.03 7.54 2.25
N MET A 33 -20.15 6.61 1.30
CA MET A 33 -21.27 6.58 0.34
C MET A 33 -22.64 6.37 1.01
N HIS A 34 -22.68 5.67 2.15
CA HIS A 34 -23.91 5.41 2.91
C HIS A 34 -24.15 6.42 4.04
N GLY A 35 -23.33 7.47 4.16
CA GLY A 35 -23.50 8.52 5.15
C GLY A 35 -23.21 8.10 6.60
N TYR A 36 -22.44 7.03 6.81
CA TYR A 36 -22.04 6.64 8.16
C TYR A 36 -21.13 7.71 8.79
N PRO A 37 -21.30 8.01 10.09
CA PRO A 37 -20.45 8.97 10.78
C PRO A 37 -18.99 8.51 10.71
N ASN A 38 -18.08 9.46 10.48
CA ASN A 38 -16.64 9.25 10.30
C ASN A 38 -16.21 8.49 9.02
N GLY A 39 -17.12 8.10 8.13
CA GLY A 39 -16.77 7.41 6.88
C GLY A 39 -15.77 8.19 6.02
N GLY A 40 -15.91 9.53 5.96
CA GLY A 40 -14.98 10.41 5.25
C GLY A 40 -13.57 10.39 5.83
N TYR A 41 -13.42 10.40 7.17
CA TYR A 41 -12.10 10.32 7.81
C TYR A 41 -11.43 8.98 7.51
N ILE A 42 -12.16 7.87 7.63
CA ILE A 42 -11.67 6.53 7.32
C ILE A 42 -11.21 6.45 5.86
N LEU A 43 -12.03 6.94 4.92
CA LEU A 43 -11.72 7.00 3.50
C LEU A 43 -10.41 7.78 3.24
N THR A 44 -10.28 8.99 3.78
CA THR A 44 -9.07 9.80 3.61
C THR A 44 -7.84 9.14 4.22
N SER A 45 -7.98 8.47 5.37
CA SER A 45 -6.88 7.74 6.00
C SER A 45 -6.42 6.55 5.16
N GLY A 46 -7.35 5.76 4.60
CA GLY A 46 -7.04 4.65 3.70
C GLY A 46 -6.34 5.13 2.43
N LEU A 47 -6.80 6.24 1.84
CA LEU A 47 -6.20 6.83 0.65
C LEU A 47 -4.76 7.29 0.92
N LEU A 48 -4.53 8.02 2.01
CA LEU A 48 -3.20 8.49 2.39
C LEU A 48 -2.24 7.31 2.65
N LEU A 49 -2.68 6.29 3.38
CA LEU A 49 -1.88 5.10 3.66
C LEU A 49 -1.53 4.33 2.38
N THR A 50 -2.47 4.17 1.45
CA THR A 50 -2.19 3.54 0.15
C THR A 50 -1.17 4.34 -0.64
N VAL A 51 -1.31 5.66 -0.75
CA VAL A 51 -0.35 6.51 -1.48
C VAL A 51 1.04 6.44 -0.84
N LEU A 52 1.14 6.54 0.49
CA LEU A 52 2.41 6.41 1.21
C LEU A 52 3.03 5.03 1.02
N GLY A 53 2.23 3.96 1.10
CA GLY A 53 2.69 2.59 0.85
C GLY A 53 3.28 2.43 -0.55
N MET A 54 2.64 2.99 -1.58
CA MET A 54 3.15 2.97 -2.95
C MET A 54 4.45 3.78 -3.10
N ILE A 55 4.55 4.97 -2.48
CA ILE A 55 5.77 5.79 -2.54
C ILE A 55 6.95 5.06 -1.90
N LEU A 56 6.75 4.46 -0.72
CA LEU A 56 7.81 3.75 0.00
C LEU A 56 8.21 2.45 -0.72
N TRP A 57 7.24 1.73 -1.28
CA TRP A 57 7.53 0.54 -2.07
C TRP A 57 8.31 0.89 -3.35
N PHE A 58 7.91 1.93 -4.08
CA PHE A 58 8.63 2.36 -5.28
C PHE A 58 10.03 2.90 -4.95
N ARG A 59 10.21 3.58 -3.82
CA ARG A 59 11.55 3.95 -3.33
C ARG A 59 12.44 2.72 -3.20
N ASP A 60 11.94 1.65 -2.62
CA ASP A 60 12.73 0.43 -2.40
C ASP A 60 13.04 -0.27 -3.74
N ILE A 61 12.10 -0.31 -4.68
CA ILE A 61 12.35 -0.80 -6.05
C ILE A 61 13.44 0.03 -6.76
N ILE A 62 13.44 1.35 -6.58
CA ILE A 62 14.46 2.23 -7.17
C ILE A 62 15.84 1.93 -6.56
N ILE A 63 15.91 1.75 -5.23
CA ILE A 63 17.16 1.40 -4.54
C ILE A 63 17.68 0.03 -4.98
N GLU A 64 16.81 -0.96 -5.17
CA GLU A 64 17.19 -2.28 -5.69
C GLU A 64 17.64 -2.24 -7.16
N GLY A 65 17.11 -1.28 -7.92
CA GLY A 65 17.40 -1.11 -9.35
C GLY A 65 18.66 -0.29 -9.67
N THR A 66 19.24 0.42 -8.71
CA THR A 66 20.44 1.28 -8.88
C THR A 66 21.62 0.79 -8.05
#